data_AF-A0A1D2WQ09-F1
#
_entry.id   AF-A0A1D2WQ09-F1
#
_cell.length_a   1.000
_cell.length_b   1.000
_cell.length_c   1.000
_cell.angle_alpha   90.00
_cell.angle_beta   90.00
_cell.angle_gamma   90.00
#
_symmetry.space_group_name_H-M   'P 1'
#
loop_
_entity.id
_entity.type
_entity.pdbx_description
1 polymer ?
#
loop_
_entity_poly.entity_id
_entity_poly.type
_entity_poly.pdbx_seq_one_letter_code
_entity_poly.pdbx_strand_id
1 'polypeptide(L)'
;MIFYMLVFGKVNIVIGLMVVVAALLNLGNDLSYNPKLSFIKVFSLLMILGFASYLNNPITAFGCILTFFIVFGTTFTSYHLFGTHVYLPFLMIYFMMVVIPVPLEALPMRLLSLAIGAIFIVGLNLKVNGKKYSKLSKFTISSLINELLEAIDLKLDGKEVSMDSFNVANGFYRSIFSKFEYKYFPNQKHECILNILKSFQYIGWSLSNYELSVNELTHIKRILNDIKNFKFSEIEEITGETKEMNLILLNLKIIVNEASKKNIEKEKKIPNKYVVFNVLKHLIKRQFSFKSAKFTFAFKMAVVLTLWEVITLIFNFPYTKWLYFASIPLMLPYIDDVAHTAKSRMGGTLIGVSAFAVIMIALQYIPISSYIAMIIVLIASLFGMVFSLQNKLKLSSFTTLMSVTVSLMYITPPKAIKNTVGYCCNDCCNLY
;
A
#
# COMPACT_ATOMS: atom_id res chain seq x y z
N MET A 1 6.38 -6.57 -22.11
CA MET A 1 5.35 -7.60 -22.39
C MET A 1 5.84 -8.64 -23.38
N ILE A 2 6.22 -8.27 -24.62
CA ILE A 2 6.72 -9.21 -25.64
C ILE A 2 7.92 -10.02 -25.13
N PHE A 3 8.91 -9.36 -24.52
CA PHE A 3 10.05 -10.04 -23.89
C PHE A 3 9.63 -11.05 -22.81
N TYR A 4 8.66 -10.69 -21.96
CA TYR A 4 8.14 -11.58 -20.92
C TYR A 4 7.44 -12.81 -21.52
N MET A 5 6.69 -12.62 -22.61
CA MET A 5 6.05 -13.71 -23.35
C MET A 5 7.08 -14.65 -23.98
N LEU A 6 8.16 -14.12 -24.54
CA LEU A 6 9.24 -14.91 -25.13
C LEU A 6 9.96 -15.76 -24.08
N VAL A 7 10.20 -15.19 -22.90
CA VAL A 7 10.92 -15.87 -21.81
C VAL A 7 10.02 -16.87 -21.08
N PHE A 8 8.82 -16.48 -20.64
CA PHE A 8 7.96 -17.28 -19.75
C PHE A 8 6.76 -17.95 -20.43
N GLY A 9 6.62 -17.77 -21.75
CA GLY A 9 5.53 -18.33 -22.54
C GLY A 9 4.22 -17.52 -22.47
N LYS A 10 3.33 -17.79 -23.43
CA LYS A 10 2.04 -17.11 -23.58
C LYS A 10 1.13 -17.27 -22.36
N VAL A 11 1.16 -18.44 -21.70
CA VAL A 11 0.31 -18.77 -20.55
C VAL A 11 0.58 -17.86 -19.34
N ASN A 12 1.79 -17.30 -19.21
CA ASN A 12 2.16 -16.45 -18.08
C ASN A 12 2.05 -14.95 -18.39
N ILE A 13 1.60 -14.54 -19.59
CA ILE A 13 1.57 -13.12 -19.98
C ILE A 13 0.68 -12.28 -19.06
N VAL A 14 -0.47 -12.84 -18.64
CA VAL A 14 -1.41 -12.18 -17.71
C VAL A 14 -0.78 -12.03 -16.34
N ILE A 15 0.00 -13.02 -15.87
CA ILE A 15 0.73 -12.94 -14.60
C ILE A 15 1.74 -11.80 -14.64
N GLY A 16 2.50 -11.68 -15.73
CA GLY A 16 3.44 -10.58 -15.95
C GLY A 16 2.75 -9.20 -15.90
N LEU A 17 1.52 -9.10 -16.41
CA LEU A 17 0.75 -7.85 -16.39
C LEU A 17 0.38 -7.49 -14.95
N MET A 18 -0.07 -8.48 -14.18
CA MET A 18 -0.45 -8.29 -12.78
C MET A 18 0.75 -8.00 -11.88
N VAL A 19 1.94 -8.53 -12.21
CA VAL A 19 3.22 -8.15 -11.58
C VAL A 19 3.54 -6.68 -11.84
N VAL A 20 3.30 -6.15 -13.04
CA VAL A 20 3.47 -4.72 -13.33
C VAL A 20 2.50 -3.87 -12.50
N VAL A 21 1.24 -4.28 -12.41
CA VAL A 21 0.24 -3.61 -11.55
C VAL A 21 0.67 -3.67 -10.07
N ALA A 22 1.15 -4.82 -9.60
CA ALA A 22 1.70 -4.97 -8.25
C ALA A 22 2.88 -4.03 -8.01
N ALA A 23 3.78 -3.88 -8.98
CA ALA A 23 4.91 -2.97 -8.88
C ALA A 23 4.45 -1.51 -8.75
N LEU A 24 3.49 -1.09 -9.57
CA LEU A 24 2.93 0.26 -9.54
C LEU A 24 2.22 0.59 -8.23
N LEU A 25 1.34 -0.29 -7.75
CA LEU A 25 0.61 -0.06 -6.49
C LEU A 25 1.52 -0.12 -5.26
N ASN A 26 2.65 -0.82 -5.34
CA ASN A 26 3.66 -0.80 -4.29
C ASN A 26 4.56 0.43 -4.31
N LEU A 27 4.55 1.29 -5.35
CA LEU A 27 5.37 2.51 -5.38
C LEU A 27 5.02 3.50 -4.26
N GLY A 28 3.77 3.49 -3.79
CA GLY A 28 3.34 4.28 -2.63
C GLY A 28 4.02 3.87 -1.32
N ASN A 29 4.48 2.62 -1.22
CA ASN A 29 5.16 2.10 -0.04
C ASN A 29 6.67 2.21 -0.18
N ASP A 30 7.36 2.59 0.90
CA ASP A 30 8.81 2.60 0.93
C ASP A 30 9.36 1.19 1.24
N LEU A 31 9.61 0.40 0.20
CA LEU A 31 10.26 -0.91 0.33
C LEU A 31 11.79 -0.80 0.48
N SER A 32 12.35 0.40 0.32
CA SER A 32 13.79 0.64 0.22
C SER A 32 14.55 0.61 1.54
N TYR A 33 13.84 0.74 2.67
CA TYR A 33 14.46 0.77 3.99
C TYR A 33 15.23 -0.51 4.34
N ASN A 34 14.67 -1.69 4.01
CA ASN A 34 15.31 -2.99 4.21
C ASN A 34 15.08 -3.86 2.96
N PRO A 35 15.82 -3.63 1.86
CA PRO A 35 15.53 -4.20 0.55
C PRO A 35 15.53 -5.73 0.56
N LYS A 36 16.47 -6.34 1.29
CA LYS A 36 16.57 -7.80 1.44
C LYS A 36 15.30 -8.39 2.08
N LEU A 37 14.84 -7.78 3.18
CA LEU A 37 13.64 -8.24 3.88
C LEU A 37 12.37 -7.96 3.08
N SER A 38 12.30 -6.83 2.37
CA SER A 38 11.20 -6.52 1.45
C SER A 38 11.15 -7.52 0.29
N PHE A 39 12.29 -7.86 -0.29
CA PHE A 39 12.41 -8.91 -1.31
C PHE A 39 11.94 -10.26 -0.79
N ILE A 40 12.45 -10.72 0.35
CA ILE A 40 12.03 -12.01 0.94
C ILE A 40 10.51 -12.04 1.13
N LYS A 41 9.90 -10.97 1.64
CA LYS A 41 8.44 -10.89 1.83
C LYS A 41 7.64 -10.97 0.53
N VAL A 42 8.01 -10.18 -0.48
CA VAL A 42 7.32 -10.16 -1.78
C VAL A 42 7.52 -11.49 -2.50
N PHE A 43 8.74 -12.01 -2.50
CA PHE A 43 9.07 -13.31 -3.08
C PHE A 43 8.29 -14.43 -2.39
N SER A 44 8.33 -14.53 -1.06
CA SER A 44 7.60 -15.58 -0.33
C SER A 44 6.10 -15.51 -0.59
N LEU A 45 5.53 -14.30 -0.62
CA LEU A 45 4.11 -14.12 -0.91
C LEU A 45 3.78 -14.64 -2.32
N LEU A 46 4.50 -14.21 -3.35
CA LEU A 46 4.25 -14.66 -4.72
C LEU A 46 4.44 -16.17 -4.88
N MET A 47 5.44 -16.78 -4.23
CA MET A 47 5.63 -18.23 -4.25
C MET A 47 4.47 -18.97 -3.58
N ILE A 48 3.99 -18.50 -2.42
CA ILE A 48 2.81 -19.06 -1.74
C ILE A 48 1.59 -18.97 -2.65
N LEU A 49 1.35 -17.83 -3.30
CA LEU A 49 0.22 -17.67 -4.22
C LEU A 49 0.32 -18.61 -5.43
N GLY A 50 1.53 -18.76 -5.98
CA GLY A 50 1.80 -19.68 -7.09
C GLY A 50 1.48 -21.13 -6.73
N PHE A 51 2.05 -21.64 -5.64
CA PHE A 51 1.79 -23.00 -5.16
C PHE A 51 0.33 -23.21 -4.76
N ALA A 52 -0.25 -22.28 -3.99
CA ALA A 52 -1.63 -22.40 -3.55
C ALA A 52 -2.62 -22.35 -4.72
N SER A 53 -2.34 -21.56 -5.76
CA SER A 53 -3.20 -21.53 -6.96
C SER A 53 -3.19 -22.85 -7.73
N TYR A 54 -2.07 -23.58 -7.72
CA TYR A 54 -1.96 -24.89 -8.35
C TYR A 54 -2.70 -25.96 -7.55
N LEU A 55 -2.64 -25.90 -6.21
CA LEU A 55 -3.37 -26.80 -5.33
C LEU A 55 -4.88 -26.49 -5.25
N ASN A 56 -5.29 -25.27 -5.61
CA ASN A 56 -6.68 -24.87 -5.48
C ASN A 56 -7.55 -25.51 -6.57
N ASN A 57 -8.52 -26.31 -6.14
CA ASN A 57 -9.63 -26.73 -6.98
C ASN A 57 -10.93 -26.12 -6.43
N PRO A 58 -11.50 -25.11 -7.12
CA PRO A 58 -12.63 -24.32 -6.59
C PRO A 58 -13.93 -25.12 -6.44
N ILE A 59 -14.01 -26.33 -7.00
CA ILE A 59 -15.17 -27.24 -6.89
C ILE A 59 -14.99 -28.21 -5.72
N THR A 60 -14.09 -27.92 -4.78
CA THR A 60 -13.86 -28.76 -3.60
C THR A 60 -13.96 -27.97 -2.31
N ALA A 61 -14.38 -28.62 -1.22
CA ALA A 61 -14.36 -28.04 0.11
C ALA A 61 -12.93 -27.62 0.53
N PHE A 62 -11.92 -28.39 0.12
CA PHE A 62 -10.52 -28.05 0.32
C PHE A 62 -10.16 -26.73 -0.38
N GLY A 63 -10.62 -26.51 -1.61
CA GLY A 63 -10.41 -25.27 -2.33
C GLY A 63 -10.99 -24.05 -1.61
N CYS A 64 -12.23 -24.16 -1.11
CA CYS A 64 -12.86 -23.11 -0.32
C CYS A 64 -12.04 -22.76 0.95
N ILE A 65 -11.58 -23.77 1.68
CA ILE A 65 -10.75 -23.59 2.87
C ILE A 65 -9.41 -22.93 2.50
N LEU A 66 -8.78 -23.39 1.42
CA LEU A 66 -7.51 -22.86 0.94
C LEU A 66 -7.65 -21.39 0.53
N THR A 67 -8.69 -21.03 -0.22
CA THR A 67 -8.98 -19.65 -0.60
C THR A 67 -9.19 -18.76 0.61
N PHE A 68 -9.92 -19.22 1.63
CA PHE A 68 -10.07 -18.45 2.87
C PHE A 68 -8.72 -18.07 3.45
N PHE A 69 -7.83 -19.04 3.65
CA PHE A 69 -6.51 -18.80 4.25
C PHE A 69 -5.60 -17.95 3.36
N ILE A 70 -5.63 -18.15 2.04
CA ILE A 70 -4.82 -17.37 1.10
C ILE A 70 -5.29 -15.92 1.02
N VAL A 71 -6.60 -15.70 0.91
CA VAL A 71 -7.18 -14.35 0.88
C VAL A 71 -6.95 -13.65 2.22
N PHE A 72 -7.22 -14.33 3.33
CA PHE A 72 -6.97 -13.79 4.67
C PHE A 72 -5.49 -13.45 4.84
N GLY A 73 -4.58 -14.39 4.59
CA GLY A 73 -3.14 -14.21 4.77
C GLY A 73 -2.57 -13.11 3.88
N THR A 74 -2.97 -13.05 2.61
CA THR A 74 -2.52 -12.02 1.66
C THR A 74 -3.03 -10.65 2.07
N THR A 75 -4.31 -10.54 2.40
CA THR A 75 -4.91 -9.27 2.83
C THR A 75 -4.32 -8.81 4.16
N PHE A 76 -4.18 -9.71 5.13
CA PHE A 76 -3.61 -9.43 6.44
C PHE A 76 -2.13 -9.02 6.35
N THR A 77 -1.32 -9.69 5.52
CA THR A 77 0.10 -9.34 5.38
C THR A 77 0.32 -8.05 4.59
N SER A 78 -0.53 -7.78 3.60
CA SER A 78 -0.45 -6.62 2.71
C SER A 78 -1.20 -5.39 3.25
N TYR A 79 -1.89 -5.51 4.38
CA TYR A 79 -2.61 -4.41 5.01
C TYR A 79 -1.62 -3.36 5.51
N HIS A 80 -1.37 -2.30 4.75
CA HIS A 80 -0.78 -1.10 5.29
C HIS A 80 -1.93 -0.22 5.78
N LEU A 81 -1.92 0.17 7.06
CA LEU A 81 -2.98 0.94 7.73
C LEU A 81 -3.28 2.25 6.97
N PHE A 82 -2.36 2.74 6.11
CA PHE A 82 -2.57 3.88 5.18
C PHE A 82 -2.42 3.54 3.68
N GLY A 83 -2.09 2.31 3.31
CA GLY A 83 -1.94 1.88 1.91
C GLY A 83 -3.17 1.10 1.45
N THR A 84 -4.19 1.81 0.97
CA THR A 84 -5.56 1.29 0.77
C THR A 84 -5.71 0.20 -0.30
N HIS A 85 -4.70 -0.08 -1.13
CA HIS A 85 -4.85 -0.96 -2.32
C HIS A 85 -3.71 -1.95 -2.56
N VAL A 86 -2.82 -2.17 -1.58
CA VAL A 86 -1.61 -3.01 -1.78
C VAL A 86 -1.94 -4.49 -1.92
N TYR A 87 -2.99 -4.96 -1.24
CA TYR A 87 -3.46 -6.36 -1.31
C TYR A 87 -4.08 -6.70 -2.68
N LEU A 88 -4.68 -5.71 -3.34
CA LEU A 88 -5.47 -5.85 -4.57
C LEU A 88 -4.71 -6.62 -5.66
N PRO A 89 -3.50 -6.22 -6.08
CA PRO A 89 -2.81 -6.90 -7.16
C PRO A 89 -2.39 -8.32 -6.79
N PHE A 90 -2.04 -8.58 -5.52
CA PHE A 90 -1.67 -9.93 -5.08
C PHE A 90 -2.85 -10.89 -5.09
N LEU A 91 -4.02 -10.46 -4.62
CA LEU A 91 -5.24 -11.27 -4.72
C LEU A 91 -5.61 -11.51 -6.18
N MET A 92 -5.52 -10.50 -7.04
CA MET A 92 -5.83 -10.69 -8.45
C MET A 92 -4.81 -11.57 -9.17
N ILE A 93 -3.52 -11.56 -8.80
CA ILE A 93 -2.52 -12.55 -9.26
C ILE A 93 -2.99 -13.96 -8.90
N TYR A 94 -3.36 -14.19 -7.63
CA TYR A 94 -3.82 -15.49 -7.17
C TYR A 94 -5.03 -15.99 -7.96
N PHE A 95 -6.10 -15.19 -8.02
CA PHE A 95 -7.31 -15.61 -8.75
C PHE A 95 -7.03 -15.80 -10.24
N MET A 96 -6.23 -14.95 -10.89
CA MET A 96 -5.84 -15.17 -12.30
C MET A 96 -5.13 -16.52 -12.51
N MET A 97 -4.29 -16.95 -11.57
CA MET A 97 -3.64 -18.27 -11.66
C MET A 97 -4.61 -19.43 -11.41
N VAL A 98 -5.62 -19.26 -10.54
CA VAL A 98 -6.72 -20.22 -10.36
C VAL A 98 -7.62 -20.27 -11.60
N VAL A 99 -7.79 -19.14 -12.29
CA VAL A 99 -8.60 -19.07 -13.52
C VAL A 99 -7.88 -19.72 -14.69
N ILE A 100 -6.56 -19.52 -14.81
CA ILE A 100 -5.70 -20.09 -15.85
C ILE A 100 -4.79 -21.16 -15.21
N PRO A 101 -5.27 -22.37 -14.92
CA PRO A 101 -4.46 -23.42 -14.32
C PRO A 101 -3.33 -23.87 -15.26
N VAL A 102 -2.26 -24.44 -14.69
CA VAL A 102 -1.16 -25.05 -15.45
C VAL A 102 -0.93 -26.48 -14.98
N PRO A 103 -0.51 -27.39 -15.86
CA PRO A 103 -0.05 -28.71 -15.45
C PRO A 103 1.24 -28.60 -14.63
N LEU A 104 1.58 -29.68 -13.91
CA LEU A 104 2.76 -29.76 -13.05
C LEU A 104 4.06 -29.40 -13.79
N GLU A 105 4.16 -29.79 -15.07
CA GLU A 105 5.32 -29.54 -15.93
C GLU A 105 5.54 -28.04 -16.21
N ALA A 106 4.46 -27.25 -16.27
CA ALA A 106 4.52 -25.82 -16.52
C ALA A 106 4.55 -24.99 -15.22
N LEU A 107 4.34 -25.61 -14.06
CA LEU A 107 4.40 -24.96 -12.75
C LEU A 107 5.78 -24.34 -12.46
N PRO A 108 6.93 -25.01 -12.70
CA PRO A 108 8.25 -24.41 -12.50
C PRO A 108 8.40 -23.10 -13.27
N MET A 109 7.93 -23.05 -14.52
CA MET A 109 8.05 -21.85 -15.33
C MET A 109 7.17 -20.71 -14.81
N ARG A 110 5.98 -21.03 -14.31
CA ARG A 110 5.10 -20.07 -13.63
C ARG A 110 5.74 -19.53 -12.36
N LEU A 111 6.33 -20.38 -11.52
CA LEU A 111 7.03 -19.95 -10.30
C LEU A 111 8.25 -19.09 -10.61
N LEU A 112 9.03 -19.44 -11.64
CA LEU A 112 10.15 -18.63 -12.13
C LEU A 112 9.66 -17.25 -12.60
N SER A 113 8.53 -17.19 -13.31
CA SER A 113 7.92 -15.94 -13.77
C SER A 113 7.52 -15.00 -12.61
N LEU A 114 7.05 -15.57 -11.50
CA LEU A 114 6.70 -14.87 -10.26
C LEU A 114 7.95 -14.43 -9.49
N ALA A 115 8.99 -15.29 -9.43
CA ALA A 115 10.27 -14.97 -8.82
C ALA A 115 10.93 -13.75 -9.48
N ILE A 116 10.98 -13.71 -10.80
CA ILE A 116 11.45 -12.55 -11.56
C ILE A 116 10.54 -11.34 -11.33
N GLY A 117 9.23 -11.56 -11.17
CA GLY A 117 8.29 -10.52 -10.78
C GLY A 117 8.61 -9.89 -9.41
N ALA A 118 9.03 -10.68 -8.42
CA ALA A 118 9.46 -10.15 -7.12
C ALA A 118 10.69 -9.23 -7.25
N ILE A 119 11.67 -9.63 -8.08
CA ILE A 119 12.85 -8.82 -8.39
C ILE A 119 12.41 -7.50 -9.03
N PHE A 120 11.50 -7.55 -10.00
CA PHE A 120 10.98 -6.36 -10.68
C PHE A 120 10.25 -5.41 -9.72
N ILE A 121 9.33 -5.92 -8.90
CA ILE A 121 8.55 -5.12 -7.93
C ILE A 121 9.49 -4.36 -6.98
N VAL A 122 10.43 -5.07 -6.36
CA VAL A 122 11.36 -4.45 -5.41
C VAL A 122 12.38 -3.57 -6.10
N GLY A 123 12.93 -4.00 -7.24
CA GLY A 123 13.90 -3.23 -8.03
C GLY A 123 13.33 -1.90 -8.52
N LEU A 124 12.09 -1.90 -9.03
CA LEU A 124 11.40 -0.66 -9.42
C LEU A 124 11.17 0.25 -8.20
N ASN A 125 10.72 -0.31 -7.08
CA ASN A 125 10.52 0.45 -5.84
C ASN A 125 11.84 1.07 -5.35
N LEU A 126 12.97 0.35 -5.40
CA LEU A 126 14.29 0.88 -5.04
C LEU A 126 14.73 2.02 -5.95
N LYS A 127 14.46 1.92 -7.26
CA LYS A 127 14.77 2.99 -8.21
C LYS A 127 13.99 4.27 -7.89
N VAL A 128 12.72 4.16 -7.52
CA VAL A 128 11.82 5.30 -7.24
C VAL A 128 11.99 5.84 -5.82
N ASN A 129 12.00 4.97 -4.81
CA ASN A 129 11.98 5.34 -3.39
C ASN A 129 13.37 5.29 -2.71
N GLY A 130 14.36 4.62 -3.29
CA GLY A 130 15.68 4.41 -2.66
C GLY A 130 16.47 5.70 -2.37
N LYS A 131 16.15 6.80 -3.08
CA LYS A 131 16.75 8.12 -2.83
C LYS A 131 15.93 8.98 -1.86
N LYS A 132 14.70 8.59 -1.48
CA LYS A 132 13.87 9.36 -0.56
C LYS A 132 14.51 9.41 0.82
N TYR A 133 15.00 8.28 1.34
CA TYR A 133 15.63 8.26 2.67
C TYR A 133 16.94 9.05 2.73
N SER A 134 17.82 8.94 1.72
CA SER A 134 19.07 9.70 1.71
C SER A 134 18.84 11.20 1.50
N LYS A 135 17.77 11.60 0.80
CA LYS A 135 17.32 13.00 0.75
C LYS A 135 16.67 13.44 2.08
N LEU A 136 15.92 12.55 2.73
CA LEU A 136 15.27 12.83 4.01
C LEU A 136 16.32 13.00 5.12
N SER A 137 17.26 12.07 5.26
CA SER A 137 18.39 12.21 6.21
C SER A 137 19.37 13.33 5.85
N LYS A 138 19.31 13.83 4.60
CA LYS A 138 20.00 15.04 4.14
C LYS A 138 19.26 16.33 4.47
N PHE A 139 18.05 16.28 5.05
CA PHE A 139 17.64 17.39 5.92
C PHE A 139 18.61 17.39 7.09
N THR A 140 19.66 18.17 6.94
CA THR A 140 20.64 18.40 7.99
C THR A 140 19.86 18.97 9.17
N ILE A 141 20.27 18.66 10.40
CA ILE A 141 19.83 19.39 11.60
C ILE A 141 19.82 20.92 11.34
N SER A 142 20.73 21.41 10.48
CA SER A 142 20.74 22.77 9.94
C SER A 142 19.42 23.25 9.29
N SER A 143 18.66 22.44 8.56
CA SER A 143 17.38 22.86 7.98
C SER A 143 16.31 23.04 9.05
N LEU A 144 16.26 22.15 10.04
CA LEU A 144 15.37 22.29 11.20
C LEU A 144 15.77 23.52 12.05
N ILE A 145 17.09 23.76 12.21
CA ILE A 145 17.61 24.95 12.87
C ILE A 145 17.22 26.22 12.12
N ASN A 146 17.34 26.24 10.79
CA ASN A 146 16.99 27.42 9.99
C ASN A 146 15.52 27.81 10.18
N GLU A 147 14.59 26.85 10.21
CA GLU A 147 13.17 27.16 10.47
C GLU A 147 12.95 27.79 11.86
N LEU A 148 13.64 27.30 12.90
CA LEU A 148 13.56 27.92 14.23
C LEU A 148 14.22 29.32 14.24
N LEU A 149 15.34 29.50 13.55
CA LEU A 149 16.00 30.81 13.46
C LEU A 149 15.12 31.84 12.75
N GLU A 150 14.48 31.46 11.63
CA GLU A 150 13.52 32.31 10.92
C GLU A 150 12.31 32.67 11.81
N ALA A 151 11.78 31.70 12.57
CA ALA A 151 10.71 31.96 13.53
C ALA A 151 11.13 32.95 14.64
N ILE A 152 12.36 32.83 15.15
CA ILE A 152 12.89 33.77 16.15
C ILE A 152 13.07 35.17 15.55
N ASP A 153 13.57 35.27 14.32
CA ASP A 153 13.74 36.55 13.62
C ASP A 153 12.39 37.25 13.40
N LEU A 154 11.35 36.51 13.03
CA LEU A 154 9.99 37.05 12.93
C LEU A 154 9.48 37.57 14.28
N LYS A 155 9.73 36.86 15.39
CA LYS A 155 9.34 37.33 16.72
C LYS A 155 10.12 38.56 17.18
N LEU A 156 11.41 38.63 16.86
CA LEU A 156 12.23 39.82 17.15
C LEU A 156 11.76 41.04 16.35
N ASP A 157 11.23 40.83 15.13
CA ASP A 157 10.56 41.85 14.32
C ASP A 157 9.16 42.24 14.83
N GLY A 158 8.67 41.61 15.91
CA GLY A 158 7.32 41.83 16.44
C GLY A 158 6.20 41.17 15.63
N LYS A 159 6.51 40.20 14.76
CA LYS A 159 5.53 39.47 13.95
C LYS A 159 5.11 38.18 14.65
N GLU A 160 3.87 37.76 14.40
CA GLU A 160 3.35 36.48 14.88
C GLU A 160 3.94 35.29 14.11
N VAL A 161 4.07 34.15 14.79
CA VAL A 161 4.57 32.89 14.21
C VAL A 161 3.50 31.83 14.40
N SER A 162 3.05 31.23 13.29
CA SER A 162 2.08 30.13 13.29
C SER A 162 2.77 28.77 13.26
N MET A 163 2.19 27.74 13.89
CA MET A 163 2.75 26.38 13.83
C MET A 163 2.83 25.80 12.40
N ASP A 164 2.04 26.32 11.46
CA ASP A 164 2.06 25.93 10.05
C ASP A 164 3.33 26.39 9.30
N SER A 165 4.16 27.27 9.89
CA SER A 165 5.43 27.71 9.29
C SER A 165 6.54 26.65 9.37
N PHE A 166 6.41 25.65 10.27
CA PHE A 166 7.41 24.58 10.47
C PHE A 166 7.24 23.39 9.51
N ASN A 167 7.30 23.67 8.21
CA ASN A 167 6.99 22.72 7.14
C ASN A 167 7.98 21.55 7.05
N VAL A 168 9.28 21.78 7.28
CA VAL A 168 10.33 20.76 7.28
C VAL A 168 10.15 19.82 8.47
N ALA A 169 9.92 20.35 9.67
CA ALA A 169 9.67 19.54 10.86
C ALA A 169 8.42 18.64 10.67
N ASN A 170 7.33 19.22 10.17
CA ASN A 170 6.07 18.51 9.93
C ASN A 170 6.20 17.45 8.82
N GLY A 171 6.85 17.77 7.70
CA GLY A 171 7.10 16.84 6.61
C GLY A 171 7.98 15.66 7.04
N PHE A 172 9.01 15.94 7.84
CA PHE A 172 9.92 14.92 8.34
C PHE A 172 9.27 14.01 9.39
N TYR A 173 8.49 14.57 10.33
CA TYR A 173 7.69 13.79 11.28
C TYR A 173 6.74 12.82 10.57
N ARG A 174 5.97 13.31 9.59
CA ARG A 174 5.05 12.48 8.80
C ARG A 174 5.78 11.34 8.08
N SER A 175 6.94 11.62 7.49
CA SER A 175 7.74 10.61 6.81
C SER A 175 8.37 9.57 7.75
N ILE A 176 8.68 9.93 9.00
CA ILE A 176 9.16 8.97 10.00
C ILE A 176 8.00 8.15 10.56
N PHE A 177 6.89 8.79 10.90
CA PHE A 177 5.70 8.13 11.42
C PHE A 177 5.16 7.07 10.45
N SER A 178 5.09 7.38 9.15
CA SER A 178 4.66 6.43 8.11
C SER A 178 5.58 5.20 7.98
N LYS A 179 6.82 5.28 8.49
CA LYS A 179 7.80 4.18 8.47
C LYS A 179 7.74 3.30 9.73
N PHE A 180 7.34 3.87 10.85
CA PHE A 180 7.20 3.15 12.12
C PHE A 180 6.04 2.16 12.14
N GLU A 181 5.05 2.36 11.28
CA GLU A 181 3.84 1.55 11.19
C GLU A 181 4.10 0.03 10.99
N TYR A 182 5.29 -0.39 10.54
CA TYR A 182 5.48 -1.79 10.12
C TYR A 182 6.75 -2.55 10.53
N LYS A 183 7.68 -2.01 11.32
CA LYS A 183 8.85 -2.78 11.81
C LYS A 183 9.54 -2.02 12.96
N TYR A 184 9.04 -2.21 14.17
CA TYR A 184 9.66 -1.65 15.37
C TYR A 184 10.86 -2.50 15.82
N PHE A 185 12.05 -2.03 15.44
CA PHE A 185 13.03 -1.62 16.46
C PHE A 185 13.54 -0.25 16.02
N PRO A 186 13.32 0.83 16.80
CA PRO A 186 14.10 2.03 16.60
C PRO A 186 15.55 1.60 16.86
N ASN A 187 16.35 1.50 15.80
CA ASN A 187 17.79 1.51 15.99
C ASN A 187 18.12 2.82 16.72
N GLN A 188 19.11 2.84 17.62
CA GLN A 188 19.48 4.03 18.41
C GLN A 188 19.54 5.31 17.55
N LYS A 189 20.06 5.21 16.32
CA LYS A 189 20.05 6.33 15.35
C LYS A 189 18.65 6.92 15.07
N HIS A 190 17.62 6.10 14.94
CA HIS A 190 16.24 6.56 14.75
C HIS A 190 15.65 7.17 16.02
N GLU A 191 16.01 6.64 17.18
CA GLU A 191 15.61 7.20 18.47
C GLU A 191 16.21 8.60 18.66
N CYS A 192 17.51 8.76 18.38
CA CYS A 192 18.18 10.06 18.37
C CYS A 192 17.49 11.06 17.43
N ILE A 193 17.20 10.64 16.19
CA ILE A 193 16.51 11.48 15.20
C ILE A 193 15.10 11.86 15.69
N LEU A 194 14.36 10.92 16.27
CA LEU A 194 13.03 11.18 16.84
C LEU A 194 13.07 12.15 18.03
N ASN A 195 14.04 12.00 18.91
CA ASN A 195 14.22 12.87 20.07
C ASN A 195 14.53 14.30 19.61
N ILE A 196 15.47 14.45 18.67
CA ILE A 196 15.78 15.74 18.04
C ILE A 196 14.52 16.37 17.45
N LEU A 197 13.76 15.63 16.63
CA LEU A 197 12.53 16.16 16.02
C LEU A 197 11.48 16.60 17.01
N LYS A 198 11.20 15.78 18.03
CA LYS A 198 10.20 16.09 19.05
C LYS A 198 10.59 17.37 19.78
N SER A 199 11.87 17.52 20.10
CA SER A 199 12.40 18.73 20.70
C SER A 199 12.30 19.94 19.77
N PHE A 200 12.59 19.79 18.47
CA PHE A 200 12.36 20.84 17.48
C PHE A 200 10.89 21.27 17.38
N GLN A 201 9.96 20.31 17.27
CA GLN A 201 8.52 20.60 17.21
C GLN A 201 8.02 21.27 18.48
N TYR A 202 8.53 20.85 19.64
CA TYR A 202 8.19 21.48 20.90
C TYR A 202 8.65 22.94 20.94
N ILE A 203 9.90 23.23 20.55
CA ILE A 203 10.41 24.60 20.50
C ILE A 203 9.59 25.45 19.51
N GLY A 204 9.28 24.93 18.32
CA GLY A 204 8.43 25.63 17.35
C GLY A 204 7.02 25.92 17.88
N TRP A 205 6.42 24.95 18.59
CA TRP A 205 5.14 25.13 19.26
C TRP A 205 5.21 26.20 20.36
N SER A 206 6.27 26.21 21.17
CA SER A 206 6.48 27.23 22.19
C SER A 206 6.66 28.61 21.59
N LEU A 207 7.46 28.72 20.52
CA LEU A 207 7.63 29.95 19.76
C LEU A 207 6.32 30.44 19.13
N SER A 208 5.35 29.57 18.84
CA SER A 208 4.07 29.98 18.26
C SER A 208 3.07 30.47 19.32
N ASN A 209 3.10 29.90 20.54
CA ASN A 209 2.03 30.10 21.53
C ASN A 209 2.41 30.98 22.73
N TYR A 210 3.70 31.23 22.97
CA TYR A 210 4.15 32.01 24.13
C TYR A 210 4.98 33.21 23.72
N GLU A 211 4.71 34.37 24.32
CA GLU A 211 5.57 35.53 24.20
C GLU A 211 6.84 35.32 25.03
N LEU A 212 8.00 35.43 24.36
CA LEU A 212 9.32 35.32 24.97
C LEU A 212 9.97 36.69 24.91
N SER A 213 10.75 37.05 25.93
CA SER A 213 11.47 38.31 25.94
C SER A 213 12.55 38.35 24.85
N VAL A 214 12.96 39.57 24.48
CA VAL A 214 14.06 39.77 23.51
C VAL A 214 15.35 39.06 23.99
N ASN A 215 15.61 39.06 25.29
CA ASN A 215 16.77 38.37 25.88
C ASN A 215 16.65 36.84 25.75
N GLU A 216 15.47 36.27 25.98
CA GLU A 216 15.22 34.84 25.82
C GLU A 216 15.37 34.41 24.35
N LEU A 217 14.77 35.15 23.42
CA LEU A 217 14.84 34.90 21.97
C LEU A 217 16.29 34.97 21.46
N THR A 218 17.05 35.99 21.86
CA THR A 218 18.46 36.15 21.46
C THR A 218 19.34 35.03 22.04
N HIS A 219 19.06 34.59 23.27
CA HIS A 219 19.75 33.44 23.87
C HIS A 219 19.48 32.13 23.12
N ILE A 220 18.21 31.83 22.80
CA ILE A 220 17.83 30.66 22.00
C ILE A 220 18.52 30.70 20.63
N LYS A 221 18.51 31.88 19.97
CA LYS A 221 19.17 32.10 18.67
C LYS A 221 20.67 31.79 18.72
N ARG A 222 21.35 32.19 19.80
CA ARG A 222 22.78 31.89 20.02
C ARG A 222 23.01 30.38 20.11
N ILE A 223 22.28 29.67 20.97
CA ILE A 223 22.41 28.21 21.13
C ILE A 223 22.16 27.49 19.81
N LEU A 224 21.11 27.86 19.08
CA LEU A 224 20.80 27.25 17.78
C LEU A 224 21.94 27.44 16.75
N ASN A 225 22.57 28.62 16.73
CA ASN A 225 23.74 28.87 15.89
C ASN A 225 24.97 28.07 16.32
N ASP A 226 25.17 27.86 17.63
CA ASP A 226 26.26 27.01 18.14
C ASP A 226 26.05 25.55 17.73
N ILE A 227 24.82 25.02 17.86
CA ILE A 227 24.44 23.68 17.39
C ILE A 227 24.68 23.56 15.88
N LYS A 228 24.28 24.57 15.10
CA LYS A 228 24.47 24.60 13.63
C LYS A 228 25.94 24.55 13.22
N ASN A 229 26.81 25.19 14.01
CA ASN A 229 28.26 25.23 13.80
C ASN A 229 29.02 24.07 14.48
N PHE A 230 28.32 23.04 14.97
CA PHE A 230 28.89 21.91 15.70
C PHE A 230 29.75 22.32 16.93
N LYS A 231 29.46 23.46 17.52
CA LYS A 231 30.04 23.90 18.80
C LYS A 231 29.09 23.46 19.91
N PHE A 232 29.42 22.34 20.54
CA PHE A 232 28.64 21.79 21.65
C PHE A 232 29.25 22.22 22.97
N SER A 233 29.09 23.49 23.34
CA SER A 233 29.37 23.94 24.71
C SER A 233 28.31 23.40 25.67
N GLU A 234 28.65 23.26 26.96
CA GLU A 234 27.63 23.06 27.99
C GLU A 234 26.65 24.25 27.91
N ILE A 235 25.36 23.95 27.75
CA ILE A 235 24.33 24.99 27.82
C ILE A 235 24.31 25.44 29.29
N GLU A 236 24.90 26.61 29.56
CA GLU A 236 24.82 27.26 30.87
C GLU A 236 23.35 27.32 31.29
N GLU A 237 23.07 26.89 32.53
CA GLU A 237 21.75 27.04 33.14
C GLU A 237 21.48 28.54 33.34
N ILE A 238 20.95 29.19 32.31
CA ILE A 238 20.11 30.34 32.57
C ILE A 238 18.91 29.80 33.33
N THR A 239 18.79 30.17 34.60
CA THR A 239 17.55 30.07 35.36
C THR A 239 16.48 30.80 34.55
N GLY A 240 15.70 30.06 33.75
CA GLY A 240 14.70 30.66 32.87
C GLY A 240 13.72 31.45 33.72
N GLU A 241 13.48 32.71 33.37
CA GLU A 241 12.56 33.61 34.07
C GLU A 241 11.11 33.07 34.02
N THR A 242 10.81 32.16 33.07
CA THR A 242 9.51 31.50 32.89
C THR A 242 9.63 29.97 32.79
N LYS A 243 8.54 29.26 33.11
CA LYS A 243 8.44 27.79 33.01
C LYS A 243 8.66 27.31 31.57
N GLU A 244 8.19 28.09 30.61
CA GLU A 244 8.24 27.83 29.18
C GLU A 244 9.67 27.91 28.66
N MET A 245 10.43 28.93 29.07
CA MET A 245 11.86 29.05 28.73
C MET A 245 12.67 27.87 29.26
N ASN A 246 12.40 27.41 30.50
CA ASN A 246 13.05 26.22 31.04
C ASN A 246 12.74 24.95 30.21
N LEU A 247 11.52 24.81 29.69
CA LEU A 247 11.14 23.71 28.81
C LEU A 247 11.81 23.81 27.42
N ILE A 248 12.00 25.01 26.89
CA ILE A 248 12.77 25.25 25.66
C ILE A 248 14.24 24.85 25.86
N LEU A 249 14.87 25.30 26.95
CA LEU A 249 16.25 24.96 27.29
C LEU A 249 16.47 23.45 27.46
N LEU A 250 15.53 22.75 28.13
CA LEU A 250 15.55 21.29 28.23
C LEU A 250 15.53 20.62 26.86
N ASN A 251 14.69 21.09 25.93
CA ASN A 251 14.62 20.56 24.57
C ASN A 251 15.86 20.87 23.74
N LEU A 252 16.47 22.05 23.91
CA LEU A 252 17.77 22.38 23.32
C LEU A 252 18.88 21.46 23.86
N LYS A 253 18.88 21.15 25.16
CA LYS A 253 19.82 20.20 25.80
C LYS A 253 19.67 18.79 25.25
N ILE A 254 18.44 18.33 24.99
CA ILE A 254 18.17 17.07 24.30
C ILE A 254 18.77 17.09 22.89
N ILE A 255 18.56 18.15 22.12
CA ILE A 255 19.12 18.28 20.76
C ILE A 255 20.65 18.23 20.80
N VAL A 256 21.30 18.97 21.70
CA VAL A 256 22.76 18.95 21.88
C VAL A 256 23.26 17.55 22.22
N ASN A 257 22.65 16.89 23.21
CA ASN A 257 23.05 15.56 23.66
C ASN A 257 22.86 14.48 22.58
N GLU A 258 21.80 14.56 21.79
CA GLU A 258 21.56 13.60 20.72
C GLU A 258 22.43 13.89 19.48
N ALA A 259 22.74 15.16 19.20
CA ALA A 259 23.61 15.57 18.09
C ALA A 259 25.10 15.35 18.39
N SER A 260 25.51 15.42 19.66
CA SER A 260 26.90 15.24 20.11
C SER A 260 27.33 13.77 20.17
N LYS A 261 26.38 12.81 20.13
CA LYS A 261 26.64 11.37 19.99
C LYS A 261 27.25 11.06 18.61
N LYS A 262 28.50 11.48 18.39
CA LYS A 262 29.26 11.37 17.12
C LYS A 262 29.59 9.93 16.70
N ASN A 263 29.37 8.90 17.53
CA ASN A 263 29.82 7.52 17.28
C ASN A 263 28.77 6.44 17.62
N ILE A 264 27.56 6.53 17.07
CA ILE A 264 26.57 5.44 17.18
C ILE A 264 26.84 4.36 16.11
N GLU A 265 28.01 3.75 16.16
CA GLU A 265 28.27 2.44 15.54
C GLU A 265 28.59 1.35 16.56
N LYS A 266 28.84 1.70 17.82
CA LYS A 266 29.23 0.76 18.87
C LYS A 266 28.16 0.62 19.94
N GLU A 267 27.08 -0.07 19.58
CA GLU A 267 26.40 -1.06 20.43
C GLU A 267 25.16 -1.53 19.68
N LYS A 268 25.33 -2.55 18.82
CA LYS A 268 24.20 -3.43 18.50
C LYS A 268 23.87 -4.22 19.77
N LYS A 269 23.18 -3.61 20.73
CA LYS A 269 22.49 -4.38 21.77
C LYS A 269 21.43 -5.18 21.05
N ILE A 270 21.75 -6.44 20.76
CA ILE A 270 20.77 -7.41 20.27
C ILE A 270 19.67 -7.42 21.33
N PRO A 271 18.45 -6.96 21.00
CA PRO A 271 17.40 -6.84 21.99
C PRO A 271 17.14 -8.23 22.59
N ASN A 272 17.05 -8.30 23.93
CA ASN A 272 16.88 -9.56 24.64
C ASN A 272 15.69 -10.32 24.04
N LYS A 273 15.94 -11.55 23.57
CA LYS A 273 14.96 -12.41 22.89
C LYS A 273 13.65 -12.53 23.68
N TYR A 274 13.73 -12.54 25.01
CA TYR A 274 12.57 -12.60 25.90
C TYR A 274 11.71 -11.32 25.83
N VAL A 275 12.34 -10.14 25.88
CA VAL A 275 11.66 -8.84 25.76
C VAL A 275 11.04 -8.70 24.38
N VAL A 276 11.79 -9.07 23.32
CA VAL A 276 11.27 -9.08 21.95
C VAL A 276 10.05 -9.98 21.83
N PHE A 277 10.11 -11.19 22.37
CA PHE A 277 9.01 -12.15 22.30
C PHE A 277 7.77 -11.64 23.04
N ASN A 278 7.91 -11.08 24.24
CA ASN A 278 6.78 -10.55 25.00
C ASN A 278 6.13 -9.36 24.29
N VAL A 279 6.91 -8.41 23.79
CA VAL A 279 6.40 -7.27 23.00
C VAL A 279 5.71 -7.77 21.73
N LEU A 280 6.35 -8.68 20.99
CA LEU A 280 5.78 -9.24 19.75
C LEU A 280 4.49 -10.02 20.03
N LYS A 281 4.41 -10.79 21.11
CA LYS A 281 3.22 -11.54 21.53
C LYS A 281 2.04 -10.61 21.77
N HIS A 282 2.23 -9.53 22.53
CA HIS A 282 1.17 -8.55 22.77
C HIS A 282 0.74 -7.82 21.49
N LEU A 283 1.69 -7.48 20.62
CA LEU A 283 1.39 -6.86 19.33
C LEU A 283 0.62 -7.80 18.40
N ILE A 284 1.04 -9.07 18.28
CA ILE A 284 0.36 -10.09 17.49
C ILE A 284 -1.05 -10.30 18.05
N LYS A 285 -1.21 -10.46 19.37
CA LYS A 285 -2.53 -10.65 20.00
C LYS A 285 -3.47 -9.46 19.72
N ARG A 286 -2.94 -8.23 19.73
CA ARG A 286 -3.72 -7.04 19.39
C ARG A 286 -4.07 -6.97 17.90
N GLN A 287 -3.17 -7.39 17.02
CA GLN A 287 -3.41 -7.42 15.58
C GLN A 287 -4.35 -8.55 15.15
N PHE A 288 -4.31 -9.71 15.81
CA PHE A 288 -5.22 -10.85 15.63
C PHE A 288 -6.42 -10.74 16.56
N SER A 289 -7.17 -9.66 16.41
CA SER A 289 -8.40 -9.41 17.16
C SER A 289 -9.41 -8.73 16.23
N PHE A 290 -10.69 -9.04 16.37
CA PHE A 290 -11.78 -8.32 15.70
C PHE A 290 -11.87 -6.83 16.07
N LYS A 291 -11.12 -6.40 17.10
CA LYS A 291 -10.92 -4.98 17.42
C LYS A 291 -9.93 -4.28 16.48
N SER A 292 -9.14 -5.04 15.72
CA SER A 292 -8.17 -4.51 14.77
C SER A 292 -8.82 -4.36 13.40
N ALA A 293 -8.79 -3.13 12.85
CA ALA A 293 -9.26 -2.87 11.48
C ALA A 293 -8.58 -3.78 10.44
N LYS A 294 -7.30 -4.09 10.66
CA LYS A 294 -6.50 -5.02 9.86
C LYS A 294 -7.11 -6.42 9.78
N PHE A 295 -7.41 -6.99 10.95
CA PHE A 295 -7.97 -8.34 11.03
C PHE A 295 -9.40 -8.38 10.49
N THR A 296 -10.23 -7.41 10.91
CA THR A 296 -11.63 -7.35 10.48
C THR A 296 -11.75 -7.19 8.98
N PHE A 297 -10.89 -6.37 8.35
CA PHE A 297 -10.85 -6.25 6.90
C PHE A 297 -10.38 -7.55 6.22
N ALA A 298 -9.28 -8.15 6.67
CA ALA A 298 -8.76 -9.39 6.09
C ALA A 298 -9.77 -10.55 6.24
N PHE A 299 -10.43 -10.64 7.38
CA PHE A 299 -11.49 -11.63 7.64
C PHE A 299 -12.70 -11.40 6.74
N LYS A 300 -13.20 -10.16 6.64
CA LYS A 300 -14.30 -9.79 5.74
C LYS A 300 -13.99 -10.13 4.29
N MET A 301 -12.80 -9.79 3.81
CA MET A 301 -12.33 -10.15 2.47
C MET A 301 -12.33 -11.66 2.25
N ALA A 302 -11.75 -12.41 3.19
CA ALA A 302 -11.68 -13.87 3.11
C ALA A 302 -13.07 -14.52 3.08
N VAL A 303 -13.97 -14.10 3.95
CA VAL A 303 -15.35 -14.61 3.99
C VAL A 303 -16.05 -14.38 2.66
N VAL A 304 -16.04 -13.16 2.13
CA VAL A 304 -16.80 -12.87 0.90
C VAL A 304 -16.23 -13.58 -0.32
N LEU A 305 -14.91 -13.67 -0.47
CA LEU A 305 -14.33 -14.39 -1.60
C LEU A 305 -14.53 -15.92 -1.48
N THR A 306 -14.50 -16.44 -0.25
CA THR A 306 -14.83 -17.86 0.00
C THR A 306 -16.31 -18.15 -0.28
N LEU A 307 -17.23 -17.23 0.03
CA LEU A 307 -18.65 -17.37 -0.29
C LEU A 307 -18.87 -17.52 -1.81
N TRP A 308 -18.13 -16.78 -2.65
CA TRP A 308 -18.21 -16.97 -4.11
C TRP A 308 -17.78 -18.36 -4.55
N GLU A 309 -16.77 -18.94 -3.91
CA GLU A 309 -16.32 -20.30 -4.19
C GLU A 309 -17.30 -21.36 -3.67
N VAL A 310 -17.91 -21.15 -2.50
CA VAL A 310 -18.97 -22.01 -1.97
C VAL A 310 -20.21 -21.98 -2.88
N ILE A 311 -20.60 -20.82 -3.40
CA ILE A 311 -21.67 -20.71 -4.41
C ILE A 311 -21.30 -21.50 -5.66
N THR A 312 -20.04 -21.43 -6.09
CA THR A 312 -19.54 -22.23 -7.23
C THR A 312 -19.64 -23.72 -6.94
N LEU A 313 -19.27 -24.15 -5.74
CA LEU A 313 -19.33 -25.54 -5.29
C LEU A 313 -20.78 -26.07 -5.30
N ILE A 314 -21.73 -25.28 -4.79
CA ILE A 314 -23.14 -25.70 -4.66
C ILE A 314 -23.85 -25.75 -6.03
N PHE A 315 -23.67 -24.72 -6.86
CA PHE A 315 -24.42 -24.55 -8.10
C PHE A 315 -23.66 -25.01 -9.35
N ASN A 316 -22.39 -25.41 -9.20
CA ASN A 316 -21.48 -25.79 -10.28
C ASN A 316 -21.44 -24.77 -11.43
N PHE A 317 -21.49 -23.47 -11.09
CA PHE A 317 -21.54 -22.42 -12.10
C PHE A 317 -20.20 -22.35 -12.88
N PRO A 318 -20.22 -22.50 -14.21
CA PRO A 318 -18.99 -22.61 -15.00
C PRO A 318 -18.14 -21.33 -15.05
N TYR A 319 -18.70 -20.16 -14.67
CA TYR A 319 -18.08 -18.86 -14.89
C TYR A 319 -18.00 -17.96 -13.65
N THR A 320 -18.26 -18.43 -12.44
CA THR A 320 -18.20 -17.62 -11.19
C THR A 320 -16.87 -16.92 -10.93
N LYS A 321 -15.80 -17.31 -11.64
CA LYS A 321 -14.46 -16.74 -11.52
C LYS A 321 -14.39 -15.22 -11.80
N TRP A 322 -15.36 -14.64 -12.51
CA TRP A 322 -15.42 -13.17 -12.73
C TRP A 322 -15.81 -12.38 -11.47
N LEU A 323 -16.51 -13.00 -10.52
CA LEU A 323 -16.98 -12.38 -9.27
C LEU A 323 -15.81 -11.94 -8.38
N TYR A 324 -14.69 -12.65 -8.44
CA TYR A 324 -13.47 -12.26 -7.72
C TYR A 324 -12.96 -10.90 -8.20
N PHE A 325 -12.91 -10.67 -9.51
CA PHE A 325 -12.39 -9.43 -10.10
C PHE A 325 -13.34 -8.24 -9.92
N ALA A 326 -14.64 -8.49 -9.79
CA ALA A 326 -15.61 -7.46 -9.43
C ALA A 326 -15.52 -7.08 -7.94
N SER A 327 -15.32 -8.05 -7.05
CA SER A 327 -15.37 -7.83 -5.60
C SER A 327 -14.09 -7.26 -4.99
N ILE A 328 -12.91 -7.76 -5.38
CA ILE A 328 -11.62 -7.37 -4.77
C ILE A 328 -11.39 -5.85 -4.80
N PRO A 329 -11.55 -5.14 -5.93
CA PRO A 329 -11.26 -3.71 -6.00
C PRO A 329 -12.28 -2.84 -5.26
N LEU A 330 -13.49 -3.36 -5.05
CA LEU A 330 -14.60 -2.62 -4.43
C LEU A 330 -14.62 -2.71 -2.90
N MET A 331 -13.86 -3.62 -2.31
CA MET A 331 -13.75 -3.78 -0.87
C MET A 331 -12.60 -2.95 -0.32
N LEU A 332 -12.91 -1.84 0.33
CA LEU A 332 -11.91 -0.97 0.95
C LEU A 332 -11.82 -1.22 2.47
N PRO A 333 -10.62 -1.06 3.07
CA PRO A 333 -10.39 -1.30 4.49
C PRO A 333 -11.12 -0.32 5.40
N TYR A 334 -11.33 0.90 4.93
CA TYR A 334 -12.02 1.96 5.62
C TYR A 334 -12.90 2.63 4.58
N ILE A 335 -14.21 2.49 4.68
CA ILE A 335 -15.25 3.45 4.27
C ILE A 335 -16.60 2.71 4.44
N ASP A 336 -17.33 3.15 5.46
CA ASP A 336 -18.76 2.89 5.63
C ASP A 336 -19.50 4.19 5.26
N ASP A 337 -19.86 4.28 3.99
CA ASP A 337 -21.06 5.02 3.61
C ASP A 337 -21.76 4.17 2.55
N VAL A 338 -22.54 3.21 3.05
CA VAL A 338 -23.07 2.07 2.27
C VAL A 338 -23.94 2.59 1.12
N ALA A 339 -24.74 3.62 1.37
CA ALA A 339 -25.67 4.18 0.40
C ALA A 339 -24.96 4.91 -0.75
N HIS A 340 -24.06 5.86 -0.43
CA HIS A 340 -23.27 6.56 -1.45
C HIS A 340 -22.44 5.56 -2.28
N THR A 341 -21.87 4.56 -1.61
CA THR A 341 -21.06 3.53 -2.26
C THR A 341 -21.92 2.66 -3.19
N ALA A 342 -23.10 2.22 -2.76
CA ALA A 342 -24.03 1.44 -3.60
C ALA A 342 -24.47 2.22 -4.85
N LYS A 343 -24.82 3.51 -4.71
CA LYS A 343 -25.21 4.36 -5.85
C LYS A 343 -24.08 4.50 -6.87
N SER A 344 -22.86 4.78 -6.40
CA SER A 344 -21.68 4.89 -7.28
C SER A 344 -21.35 3.57 -7.98
N ARG A 345 -21.61 2.43 -7.34
CA ARG A 345 -21.40 1.08 -7.90
C ARG A 345 -22.41 0.76 -9.00
N MET A 346 -23.70 1.03 -8.78
CA MET A 346 -24.73 0.82 -9.80
C MET A 346 -24.46 1.66 -11.05
N GLY A 347 -24.17 2.96 -10.87
CA GLY A 347 -23.82 3.86 -11.97
C GLY A 347 -22.57 3.40 -12.73
N GLY A 348 -21.52 3.02 -12.00
CA GLY A 348 -20.29 2.52 -12.63
C GLY A 348 -20.50 1.22 -13.40
N THR A 349 -21.29 0.27 -12.89
CA THR A 349 -21.60 -0.98 -13.60
C THR A 349 -22.35 -0.71 -14.91
N LEU A 350 -23.36 0.17 -14.90
CA LEU A 350 -24.08 0.54 -16.12
C LEU A 350 -23.15 1.16 -17.17
N ILE A 351 -22.28 2.08 -16.75
CA ILE A 351 -21.28 2.71 -17.62
C ILE A 351 -20.30 1.67 -18.17
N GLY A 352 -19.80 0.77 -17.31
CA GLY A 352 -18.86 -0.28 -17.70
C GLY A 352 -19.45 -1.25 -18.73
N VAL A 353 -20.70 -1.71 -18.52
CA VAL A 353 -21.42 -2.58 -19.47
C VAL A 353 -21.69 -1.85 -20.79
N SER A 354 -22.12 -0.59 -20.73
CA SER A 354 -22.39 0.20 -21.93
C SER A 354 -21.12 0.43 -22.75
N ALA A 355 -20.03 0.83 -22.08
CA ALA A 355 -18.72 0.99 -22.71
C ALA A 355 -18.23 -0.32 -23.32
N PHE A 356 -18.40 -1.45 -22.62
CA PHE A 356 -18.05 -2.76 -23.14
C PHE A 356 -18.83 -3.10 -24.42
N ALA A 357 -20.15 -2.87 -24.44
CA ALA A 357 -20.98 -3.12 -25.62
C ALA A 357 -20.50 -2.30 -26.84
N VAL A 358 -20.22 -1.01 -26.63
CA VAL A 358 -19.68 -0.12 -27.68
C VAL A 358 -18.33 -0.62 -28.18
N ILE A 359 -17.42 -0.99 -27.28
CA ILE A 359 -16.10 -1.55 -27.65
C ILE A 359 -16.26 -2.82 -28.47
N MET A 360 -17.15 -3.73 -28.07
CA MET A 360 -17.38 -4.98 -28.79
C MET A 360 -17.95 -4.77 -30.19
N ILE A 361 -18.83 -3.78 -30.38
CA ILE A 361 -19.33 -3.39 -31.70
C ILE A 361 -18.20 -2.78 -32.54
N ALA A 362 -17.44 -1.84 -31.97
CA ALA A 362 -16.33 -1.18 -32.67
C ALA A 362 -15.25 -2.18 -33.12
N LEU A 363 -14.96 -3.19 -32.29
CA LEU A 363 -13.98 -4.23 -32.59
C LEU A 363 -14.35 -5.11 -33.78
N GLN A 364 -15.63 -5.19 -34.18
CA GLN A 364 -16.03 -5.91 -35.40
C GLN A 364 -15.50 -5.24 -36.68
N TYR A 365 -15.21 -3.95 -36.64
CA TYR A 365 -14.74 -3.17 -37.79
C TYR A 365 -13.21 -3.08 -37.87
N ILE A 366 -12.48 -3.61 -36.88
CA ILE A 366 -11.02 -3.54 -36.83
C ILE A 366 -10.45 -4.92 -37.19
N PRO A 367 -9.48 -5.03 -38.12
CA PRO A 367 -8.92 -6.30 -38.57
C PRO A 367 -7.89 -6.87 -37.56
N ILE A 368 -8.30 -7.04 -36.30
CA ILE A 368 -7.49 -7.63 -35.22
C ILE A 368 -8.20 -8.90 -34.74
N SER A 369 -7.44 -9.92 -34.35
CA SER A 369 -8.05 -11.12 -33.78
C SER A 369 -8.80 -10.79 -32.49
N SER A 370 -9.99 -11.40 -32.33
CA SER A 370 -10.85 -11.19 -31.15
C SER A 370 -10.11 -11.42 -29.82
N TYR A 371 -9.17 -12.37 -29.82
CA TYR A 371 -8.30 -12.65 -28.68
C TYR A 371 -7.35 -11.49 -28.33
N ILE A 372 -6.67 -10.91 -29.33
CA ILE A 372 -5.76 -9.76 -29.11
C ILE A 372 -6.56 -8.54 -28.65
N ALA A 373 -7.74 -8.32 -29.23
CA ALA A 373 -8.64 -7.25 -28.81
C ALA A 373 -9.06 -7.37 -27.34
N MET A 374 -9.46 -8.58 -26.89
CA MET A 374 -9.79 -8.82 -25.48
C MET A 374 -8.61 -8.57 -24.53
N ILE A 375 -7.38 -8.92 -24.93
CA ILE A 375 -6.18 -8.62 -24.14
C ILE A 375 -5.96 -7.11 -24.03
N ILE A 376 -6.13 -6.36 -25.12
CA ILE A 376 -5.99 -4.90 -25.11
C ILE A 376 -7.01 -4.27 -24.16
N VAL A 377 -8.29 -4.69 -24.23
CA VAL A 377 -9.35 -4.19 -23.33
C VAL A 377 -9.06 -4.57 -21.88
N LEU A 378 -8.55 -5.78 -21.62
CA LEU A 378 -8.14 -6.21 -20.29
C LEU A 378 -7.03 -5.31 -19.73
N ILE A 379 -5.99 -5.03 -20.53
CA ILE A 379 -4.90 -4.13 -20.15
C ILE A 379 -5.43 -2.72 -19.87
N ALA A 380 -6.23 -2.16 -20.77
CA ALA A 380 -6.77 -0.81 -20.63
C ALA A 380 -7.65 -0.67 -19.38
N SER A 381 -8.54 -1.64 -19.14
CA SER A 381 -9.41 -1.65 -17.96
C SER A 381 -8.62 -1.81 -16.65
N LEU A 382 -7.57 -2.64 -16.63
CA LEU A 382 -6.68 -2.80 -15.48
C LEU A 382 -5.94 -1.50 -15.13
N PHE A 383 -5.35 -0.82 -16.12
CA PHE A 383 -4.68 0.46 -15.87
C PHE A 383 -5.68 1.56 -15.50
N GLY A 384 -6.84 1.62 -16.16
CA GLY A 384 -7.93 2.54 -15.83
C GLY A 384 -8.39 2.38 -14.38
N MET A 385 -8.51 1.13 -13.89
CA MET A 385 -8.81 0.82 -12.50
C MET A 385 -7.75 1.37 -11.55
N VAL A 386 -6.46 1.14 -11.83
CA VAL A 386 -5.32 1.62 -11.00
C VAL A 386 -5.31 3.14 -10.88
N PHE A 387 -5.55 3.86 -11.97
CA PHE A 387 -5.60 5.33 -11.94
C PHE A 387 -6.89 5.89 -11.34
N SER A 388 -7.94 5.06 -11.23
CA SER A 388 -9.26 5.48 -10.74
C SER A 388 -9.54 5.10 -9.28
N LEU A 389 -8.55 4.62 -8.53
CA LEU A 389 -8.71 4.13 -7.16
C LEU A 389 -9.37 5.13 -6.19
N GLN A 390 -9.24 6.44 -6.46
CA GLN A 390 -9.86 7.50 -5.65
C GLN A 390 -11.33 7.76 -5.99
N ASN A 391 -11.77 7.47 -7.23
CA ASN A 391 -13.12 7.77 -7.70
C ASN A 391 -13.93 6.48 -7.85
N LYS A 392 -14.88 6.24 -6.93
CA LYS A 392 -15.68 5.01 -6.85
C LYS A 392 -16.45 4.69 -8.13
N LEU A 393 -16.98 5.69 -8.82
CA LEU A 393 -17.75 5.49 -10.06
C LEU A 393 -16.84 5.04 -11.20
N LYS A 394 -15.69 5.71 -11.38
CA LYS A 394 -14.70 5.32 -12.40
C LYS A 394 -14.09 3.95 -12.08
N LEU A 395 -13.74 3.72 -10.82
CA LEU A 395 -13.25 2.43 -10.33
C LEU A 395 -14.24 1.32 -10.68
N SER A 396 -15.51 1.47 -10.29
CA SER A 396 -16.56 0.49 -10.57
C SER A 396 -16.77 0.26 -12.07
N SER A 397 -16.65 1.30 -12.91
CA SER A 397 -16.77 1.17 -14.37
C SER A 397 -15.65 0.30 -14.95
N PHE A 398 -14.40 0.58 -14.58
CA PHE A 398 -13.25 -0.17 -15.07
C PHE A 398 -13.21 -1.61 -14.52
N THR A 399 -13.65 -1.83 -13.28
CA THR A 399 -13.72 -3.18 -12.71
C THR A 399 -14.79 -4.02 -13.39
N THR A 400 -15.92 -3.42 -13.75
CA THR A 400 -16.97 -4.10 -14.52
C THR A 400 -16.49 -4.41 -15.93
N LEU A 401 -15.85 -3.44 -16.61
CA LEU A 401 -15.25 -3.66 -17.93
C LEU A 401 -14.24 -4.81 -17.90
N MET A 402 -13.35 -4.83 -16.90
CA MET A 402 -12.39 -5.91 -16.69
C MET A 402 -13.09 -7.24 -16.47
N SER A 403 -14.07 -7.29 -15.56
CA SER A 403 -14.78 -8.51 -15.18
C SER A 403 -15.53 -9.14 -16.36
N VAL A 404 -16.26 -8.35 -17.15
CA VAL A 404 -16.97 -8.84 -18.35
C VAL A 404 -15.99 -9.30 -19.43
N THR A 405 -14.87 -8.60 -19.61
CA THR A 405 -13.82 -9.01 -20.56
C THR A 405 -13.20 -10.35 -20.16
N VAL A 406 -12.93 -10.55 -18.86
CA VAL A 406 -12.43 -11.84 -18.35
C VAL A 406 -13.46 -12.94 -18.61
N SER A 407 -14.75 -12.70 -18.39
CA SER A 407 -15.81 -13.69 -18.70
C SER A 407 -15.83 -14.11 -20.16
N LEU A 408 -15.70 -13.18 -21.11
CA LEU A 408 -15.68 -13.50 -22.54
C LEU A 408 -14.41 -14.23 -23.00
N MET A 409 -13.29 -14.13 -22.27
CA MET A 409 -12.13 -14.98 -22.57
C MET A 409 -12.44 -16.47 -22.38
N TYR A 410 -13.46 -16.83 -21.59
CA TYR A 410 -13.90 -18.22 -21.35
C TYR A 410 -15.09 -18.65 -22.21
N ILE A 411 -15.86 -17.70 -22.73
CA ILE A 411 -17.04 -17.98 -23.56
C ILE A 411 -16.71 -17.60 -24.99
N THR A 412 -16.61 -18.57 -25.89
CA THR A 412 -16.55 -18.24 -27.32
C THR A 412 -17.79 -17.41 -27.69
N PRO A 413 -17.65 -16.23 -28.32
CA PRO A 413 -18.77 -15.30 -28.57
C PRO A 413 -20.05 -15.93 -29.15
N PRO A 414 -19.98 -16.94 -30.05
CA PRO A 414 -21.18 -17.60 -30.58
C PRO A 414 -21.97 -18.40 -29.50
N LYS A 415 -21.29 -18.98 -28.51
CA LYS A 415 -21.95 -19.72 -27.40
C LYS A 415 -22.56 -18.77 -26.35
N ALA A 416 -21.95 -17.60 -26.13
CA ALA A 416 -22.49 -16.57 -25.24
C ALA A 416 -23.84 -16.06 -25.75
N ILE A 417 -23.92 -15.70 -27.03
CA ILE A 417 -25.14 -15.19 -27.65
C ILE A 417 -26.22 -16.28 -27.70
N LYS A 418 -25.86 -17.52 -28.05
CA LYS A 418 -26.81 -18.66 -28.11
C LYS A 418 -27.38 -19.02 -26.74
N ASN A 419 -26.59 -18.94 -25.67
CA ASN A 419 -27.09 -19.16 -24.30
C ASN A 419 -27.96 -17.99 -23.82
N THR A 420 -27.66 -16.75 -24.19
CA THR A 420 -28.45 -15.59 -23.76
C THR A 420 -29.81 -15.52 -24.47
N VAL A 421 -29.86 -15.89 -25.76
CA VAL A 421 -31.09 -15.92 -26.56
C VAL A 421 -31.90 -17.21 -26.32
N GLY A 422 -31.23 -18.35 -26.06
CA GLY A 422 -31.90 -19.64 -25.83
C GLY A 422 -32.76 -19.67 -24.56
N TYR A 423 -32.37 -18.97 -23.49
CA TYR A 423 -33.19 -18.85 -22.28
C TYR A 423 -34.37 -17.86 -22.47
N CYS A 424 -34.23 -16.81 -23.29
CA CYS A 424 -35.37 -15.92 -23.59
C CYS A 424 -36.40 -16.53 -24.56
N CYS A 425 -35.99 -17.45 -25.45
CA CYS A 425 -36.91 -18.09 -26.40
C CYS A 425 -37.64 -19.32 -25.83
N ASN A 426 -37.02 -20.12 -24.97
CA ASN A 426 -37.66 -21.35 -24.49
C ASN A 426 -38.74 -21.13 -23.43
N ASP A 427 -38.66 -20.05 -22.63
CA ASP A 427 -39.68 -19.77 -21.61
C ASP A 427 -40.85 -18.92 -22.14
N CYS A 428 -40.77 -18.36 -23.35
CA CYS A 428 -41.89 -17.63 -23.98
C CYS A 428 -42.73 -18.48 -24.93
N CYS A 429 -42.28 -19.66 -25.36
CA CYS A 429 -43.01 -20.51 -26.32
C CYS A 429 -43.84 -21.64 -25.70
N ASN A 430 -43.94 -21.74 -24.37
CA ASN A 430 -44.73 -22.79 -23.68
C ASN A 430 -45.96 -22.25 -22.93
N LEU A 431 -46.41 -21.04 -23.25
CA LEU A 431 -47.68 -20.48 -22.78
C LEU A 431 -48.45 -19.99 -24.00
N TYR A 432 -49.05 -20.92 -24.76
CA TYR A 432 -50.38 -20.83 -25.40
C TYR A 432 -50.74 -22.17 -26.05
#